data_AF-A0A850VDU2-F1
#
_entry.id   AF-A0A850VDU2-F1
#
_cell.length_a   1.000
_cell.length_b   1.000
_cell.length_c   1.000
_cell.angle_alpha   90.00
_cell.angle_beta   90.00
_cell.angle_gamma   90.00
#
_symmetry.space_group_name_H-M   'P 1'
#
loop_
_entity.id
_entity.type
_entity.pdbx_description
1 polymer ?
#
loop_
_entity_poly.entity_id
_entity_poly.type
_entity_poly.pdbx_seq_one_letter_code
_entity_poly.pdbx_strand_id
1 'polypeptide(L)'
;MAFLPDESRSLPPPPLLNKGSVWLGFAGWGQFLSPPAAAGIHRQVLFATLGCFVGYHLVKRTEYVHAKVDRELFEYIRHHPVDFQPATG
;
A
#
# COMPACT_ATOMS: atom_id res chain seq x y z
N MET A 1 4.30 9.93 -16.45
CA MET A 1 3.37 9.19 -15.58
C MET A 1 3.90 9.28 -14.15
N ALA A 2 3.25 10.05 -13.29
CA ALA A 2 3.68 10.18 -11.89
C ALA A 2 3.41 8.88 -11.12
N PHE A 3 4.29 8.52 -10.16
CA PHE A 3 4.10 7.35 -9.30
C PHE A 3 2.79 7.40 -8.51
N LEU A 4 2.36 8.62 -8.14
CA LEU A 4 1.07 8.93 -7.56
C LEU A 4 0.51 10.14 -8.34
N PRO A 5 -0.62 10.01 -9.06
CA PRO A 5 -1.26 11.13 -9.74
C PRO A 5 -1.89 12.10 -8.72
N ASP A 6 -2.10 13.36 -9.08
CA ASP A 6 -2.62 14.38 -8.15
C ASP A 6 -4.01 14.05 -7.59
N GLU A 7 -4.80 13.26 -8.33
CA GLU A 7 -6.08 12.72 -7.88
C GLU A 7 -5.96 11.85 -6.62
N SER A 8 -4.82 11.17 -6.41
CA SER A 8 -4.58 10.36 -5.21
C SER A 8 -4.53 11.16 -3.90
N ARG A 9 -4.45 12.50 -3.98
CA ARG A 9 -4.44 13.40 -2.81
C ARG A 9 -5.83 13.58 -2.20
N SER A 10 -6.90 13.19 -2.90
CA SER A 10 -8.27 13.20 -2.36
C SER A 10 -8.53 12.01 -1.43
N LEU A 11 -7.71 10.96 -1.51
CA LEU A 11 -7.81 9.80 -0.64
C LEU A 11 -7.20 10.10 0.74
N PRO A 12 -7.78 9.54 1.82
CA PRO A 12 -7.19 9.67 3.13
C PRO A 12 -5.78 9.06 3.11
N PRO A 13 -4.75 9.74 3.63
CA PRO A 13 -3.41 9.18 3.67
C PRO A 13 -3.39 7.98 4.63
N PRO A 14 -2.62 6.92 4.30
CA PRO A 14 -2.48 5.79 5.20
C PRO A 14 -1.81 6.24 6.51
N PRO A 15 -2.19 5.65 7.65
CA PRO A 15 -1.56 5.93 8.93
C PRO A 15 -0.07 5.60 8.88
N LEU A 16 0.74 6.32 9.68
CA LEU A 16 2.19 6.10 9.78
C LEU A 16 2.49 4.65 10.18
N LEU A 17 1.72 4.12 11.14
CA LEU A 17 1.71 2.71 11.53
C LEU A 17 0.64 1.98 10.72
N ASN A 18 0.97 1.61 9.49
CA ASN A 18 0.15 0.70 8.69
C ASN A 18 0.79 -0.70 8.62
N LYS A 19 -0.04 -1.72 8.42
CA LYS A 19 0.39 -3.12 8.41
C LYS A 19 1.48 -3.40 7.36
N GLY A 20 1.42 -2.76 6.19
CA GLY A 20 2.39 -2.95 5.11
C GLY A 20 3.78 -2.39 5.43
N SER A 21 3.83 -1.20 6.03
CA SER A 21 5.04 -0.51 6.49
C SER A 21 5.70 -1.28 7.63
N VAL A 22 4.91 -1.73 8.61
CA VAL A 22 5.41 -2.55 9.74
C VAL A 22 5.97 -3.89 9.22
N TRP A 23 5.27 -4.55 8.31
CA TRP A 23 5.71 -5.83 7.77
C TRP A 23 6.98 -5.68 6.92
N LEU A 24 7.05 -4.67 6.04
CA LEU A 24 8.23 -4.41 5.21
C LEU A 24 9.42 -3.88 6.01
N GLY A 25 9.18 -3.09 7.06
CA GLY A 25 10.22 -2.69 8.00
C GLY A 25 10.82 -3.89 8.73
N PHE A 26 9.97 -4.82 9.19
CA PHE A 26 10.43 -6.06 9.80
C PHE A 26 11.17 -6.97 8.81
N ALA A 27 10.68 -7.10 7.57
CA ALA A 27 11.34 -7.86 6.52
C ALA A 27 12.72 -7.27 6.17
N GLY A 28 12.82 -5.94 6.08
CA GLY A 28 14.08 -5.22 5.85
C GLY A 28 15.09 -5.39 6.98
N TRP A 29 14.61 -5.39 8.23
CA TRP A 29 15.44 -5.69 9.41
C TRP A 29 15.92 -7.15 9.45
N GLY A 30 15.02 -8.09 9.14
CA GLY A 30 15.28 -9.54 9.16
C GLY A 30 16.41 -9.99 8.23
N GLN A 31 16.70 -9.24 7.16
CA GLN A 31 17.83 -9.54 6.26
C GLN A 31 19.20 -9.44 6.94
N PHE A 32 19.29 -8.72 8.08
CA PHE A 32 20.53 -8.45 8.80
C PHE A 32 20.62 -9.19 10.14
N LEU A 33 19.76 -10.20 10.36
CA LEU A 33 19.81 -11.11 11.51
C LEU A 33 20.90 -12.19 11.39
N SER A 34 21.89 -12.01 10.52
CA SER A 34 23.02 -12.93 10.40
C SER A 34 24.04 -12.70 11.54
N PRO A 35 24.48 -13.74 12.27
CA PRO A 35 25.46 -13.57 13.34
C PRO A 35 26.82 -13.08 12.80
N PRO A 36 27.51 -12.15 13.49
CA PRO A 36 27.13 -11.52 14.75
C PRO A 36 26.15 -10.34 14.55
N ALA A 37 24.95 -10.45 15.14
CA ALA A 37 23.89 -9.46 15.05
C ALA A 37 24.27 -8.06 15.63
N ALA A 38 25.38 -7.97 16.36
CA ALA A 38 25.86 -6.73 16.97
C ALA A 38 26.72 -5.87 16.02
N ALA A 39 27.29 -6.42 14.95
CA ALA A 39 28.27 -5.71 14.11
C ALA A 39 27.64 -4.75 13.08
N GLY A 40 26.32 -4.59 13.07
CA GLY A 40 25.60 -3.94 11.97
C GLY A 40 24.34 -3.16 12.36
N ILE A 41 24.22 -2.65 13.59
CA ILE A 41 23.02 -1.93 14.06
C ILE A 41 22.66 -0.76 13.13
N HIS A 42 23.65 -0.01 12.63
CA HIS A 42 23.40 1.07 11.67
C HIS A 42 22.72 0.56 10.38
N ARG A 43 23.12 -0.62 9.87
CA ARG A 43 22.52 -1.24 8.69
C ARG A 43 21.13 -1.75 9.01
N GLN A 44 20.98 -2.43 10.15
CA GLN A 44 19.68 -2.92 10.62
C GLN A 44 18.65 -1.79 10.71
N VAL A 45 19.00 -0.65 11.32
CA VAL A 45 18.12 0.52 11.40
C VAL A 45 17.86 1.11 10.02
N LEU A 46 18.91 1.29 9.20
CA LEU A 46 18.78 1.85 7.86
C LEU A 46 17.83 1.02 6.98
N PHE A 47 17.99 -0.31 6.96
CA PHE A 47 17.15 -1.20 6.17
C PHE A 47 15.73 -1.33 6.73
N ALA A 48 15.56 -1.26 8.06
CA ALA A 48 14.22 -1.17 8.66
C ALA A 48 13.51 0.13 8.24
N THR A 49 14.19 1.28 8.29
CA THR A 49 13.61 2.57 7.89
C THR A 49 13.29 2.60 6.40
N LEU A 50 14.17 2.08 5.54
CA LEU A 50 13.89 1.95 4.10
C LEU A 50 12.70 1.04 3.84
N GLY A 51 12.61 -0.10 4.55
CA GLY A 51 11.46 -1.01 4.46
C GLY A 51 10.14 -0.34 4.84
N CYS A 52 10.12 0.41 5.96
CA CYS A 52 8.96 1.20 6.36
C CYS A 52 8.59 2.26 5.31
N PHE A 53 9.59 3.00 4.80
CA PHE A 53 9.38 4.05 3.79
C PHE A 53 8.79 3.50 2.50
N VAL A 54 9.38 2.43 1.96
CA VAL A 54 8.89 1.75 0.77
C VAL A 54 7.49 1.18 1.02
N GLY A 55 7.26 0.56 2.18
CA GLY A 55 5.95 0.02 2.53
C GLY A 55 4.86 1.08 2.63
N TYR A 56 5.17 2.25 3.18
CA TYR A 56 4.24 3.39 3.20
C TYR A 56 3.82 3.81 1.79
N HIS A 57 4.78 3.98 0.87
CA HIS A 57 4.50 4.37 -0.52
C HIS A 57 3.77 3.29 -1.31
N LEU A 58 4.07 2.02 -1.07
CA LEU A 58 3.35 0.90 -1.68
C LEU A 58 1.90 0.85 -1.22
N VAL A 59 1.64 0.95 0.10
CA VAL A 59 0.27 0.97 0.63
C VAL A 59 -0.53 2.12 0.05
N LYS A 60 0.07 3.31 -0.02
CA LYS A 60 -0.56 4.48 -0.64
C LYS A 60 -0.94 4.23 -2.10
N ARG A 61 -0.07 3.54 -2.85
CA ARG A 61 -0.35 3.19 -4.25
C ARG A 61 -1.43 2.11 -4.35
N THR A 62 -1.43 1.10 -3.47
CA THR A 62 -2.45 0.05 -3.50
C THR A 62 -3.83 0.62 -3.18
N GLU A 63 -3.94 1.51 -2.20
CA GLU A 63 -5.21 2.18 -1.87
C GLU A 63 -5.73 3.01 -3.04
N TYR A 64 -4.84 3.75 -3.73
CA TYR A 64 -5.22 4.48 -4.93
C TYR A 64 -5.73 3.56 -6.05
N VAL A 65 -5.03 2.46 -6.33
CA VAL A 65 -5.43 1.52 -7.40
C VAL A 65 -6.78 0.88 -7.09
N HIS A 66 -7.00 0.43 -5.85
CA HIS A 66 -8.29 -0.16 -5.46
C HIS A 66 -9.42 0.87 -5.55
N ALA A 67 -9.22 2.09 -5.03
CA ALA A 67 -10.22 3.15 -5.13
C ALA A 67 -10.55 3.54 -6.57
N LYS A 68 -9.55 3.52 -7.46
CA LYS A 68 -9.76 3.77 -8.89
C LYS A 68 -10.59 2.68 -9.54
N VAL A 69 -10.26 1.41 -9.30
CA VAL A 69 -10.99 0.26 -9.85
C VAL A 69 -12.44 0.27 -9.36
N ASP A 70 -12.67 0.51 -8.07
CA ASP A 70 -14.01 0.60 -7.51
C ASP A 70 -14.82 1.72 -8.16
N ARG A 71 -14.21 2.90 -8.37
CA ARG A 71 -14.88 4.00 -9.07
C ARG A 71 -15.29 3.60 -10.49
N GLU A 72 -14.37 3.04 -11.27
CA GLU A 72 -14.63 2.61 -12.65
C GLU A 72 -15.71 1.53 -12.71
N LEU A 73 -15.70 0.59 -11.75
CA LEU A 73 -16.73 -0.44 -11.63
C LEU A 73 -18.11 0.15 -11.33
N PHE A 74 -18.22 1.08 -10.38
CA PHE A 74 -19.49 1.73 -10.05
C PHE A 74 -20.02 2.59 -11.19
N GLU A 75 -19.15 3.26 -11.93
CA GLU A 75 -19.52 3.99 -13.15
C GLU A 75 -20.03 3.02 -14.24
N TYR A 76 -19.35 1.89 -14.45
CA TYR A 76 -19.77 0.87 -15.40
C TYR A 76 -21.15 0.29 -15.08
N ILE A 77 -21.39 -0.07 -13.82
CA ILE A 77 -22.69 -0.59 -13.34
C ILE A 77 -23.79 0.46 -13.54
N ARG A 78 -23.50 1.74 -13.26
CA ARG A 78 -24.47 2.83 -13.46
C ARG A 78 -24.86 2.98 -14.94
N HIS A 79 -23.93 2.77 -15.87
CA HIS A 79 -24.20 2.85 -17.30
C HIS A 79 -24.93 1.61 -17.86
N HIS A 80 -24.83 0.46 -17.21
CA HIS A 80 -25.41 -0.81 -17.67
C HIS A 80 -26.40 -1.43 -16.66
N PRO A 81 -27.50 -0.73 -16.32
CA PRO A 81 -28.44 -1.22 -15.31
C PRO A 81 -29.17 -2.51 -15.71
N VAL A 82 -29.21 -2.83 -17.02
CA VAL A 82 -29.87 -4.05 -17.54
C VAL A 82 -29.06 -5.31 -17.22
N ASP A 83 -27.73 -5.20 -17.18
CA ASP A 83 -26.82 -6.32 -16.94
C ASP A 83 -26.68 -6.65 -15.45
N PHE A 84 -26.93 -5.68 -14.57
CA PHE A 84 -26.79 -5.80 -13.12
C PHE A 84 -28.14 -5.64 -12.42
N GLN A 85 -29.04 -6.61 -12.63
CA GLN A 85 -30.30 -6.66 -11.90
C GLN A 85 -30.10 -7.26 -10.50
N PRO A 86 -30.75 -6.71 -9.46
CA PRO A 86 -30.73 -7.33 -8.13
C PRO A 86 -31.35 -8.72 -8.24
N ALA A 87 -30.69 -9.73 -7.64
CA ALA A 87 -31.24 -11.08 -7.58
C ALA A 87 -32.62 -11.01 -6.91
N THR A 88 -33.65 -11.26 -7.72
CA THR A 88 -35.03 -11.24 -7.26
C THR A 88 -35.22 -12.50 -6.41
N GLY A 89 -35.44 -12.30 -5.10
CA GLY A 89 -35.84 -13.36 -4.17
C GLY A 89 -37.34 -13.65 -4.26
#